data_AF-A0A101HSM7-F1
#
_entry.id   AF-A0A101HSM7-F1
#
_cell.length_a   1.000
_cell.length_b   1.000
_cell.length_c   1.000
_cell.angle_alpha   90.00
_cell.angle_beta   90.00
_cell.angle_gamma   90.00
#
_symmetry.space_group_name_H-M   'P 1'
#
loop_
_entity.id
_entity.type
_entity.pdbx_description
1 polymer ?
#
loop_
_entity_poly.entity_id
_entity_poly.type
_entity_poly.pdbx_seq_one_letter_code
_entity_poly.pdbx_strand_id
1 'polypeptide(L)'
;MTNSIGEIADAEFILATGTNTTEAHPVIGIQVKKALRNGASLAVVDPRKTEMAEIADYHLQIKSGSDIALFNGLANVVIAEELWNKEFVEQRTEEFEAFKAAVAKYTPEYVEGITGVPAEIIKEVARGYAQAKSATILYTMGITQHICGTHNVFSAANLAMLCGQIGKESSGINPLRGQNNVQGACDMGALPVFYTAYQPVGVEANRAKFAEFWGVKELPDKPGLTVGEIIEAAGKKIKALYIMGENPVLSDPDANHVVHALEE
;
A
#
# COMPACT_ATOMS: atom_id res chain seq x y z
N MET A 1 8.80 0.40 -0.51
CA MET A 1 8.68 0.47 -1.98
C MET A 1 9.42 -0.71 -2.54
N THR A 2 8.94 -1.27 -3.64
CA THR A 2 9.61 -2.39 -4.32
C THR A 2 10.67 -1.90 -5.29
N ASN A 3 10.53 -0.68 -5.80
CA ASN A 3 11.47 0.00 -6.68
C ASN A 3 11.92 1.35 -6.10
N SER A 4 12.99 1.92 -6.66
CA SER A 4 13.54 3.20 -6.20
C SER A 4 12.72 4.39 -6.73
N ILE A 5 12.82 5.54 -6.05
CA ILE A 5 12.11 6.78 -6.46
C ILE A 5 12.54 7.24 -7.86
N GLY A 6 13.81 7.07 -8.22
CA GLY A 6 14.35 7.51 -9.50
C GLY A 6 13.71 6.81 -10.69
N GLU A 7 13.39 5.53 -10.53
CA GLU A 7 12.80 4.69 -11.58
C GLU A 7 11.39 5.10 -12.01
N ILE A 8 10.68 5.89 -11.20
CA ILE A 8 9.33 6.38 -11.52
C ILE A 8 9.33 7.21 -12.81
N ALA A 9 10.42 7.94 -13.09
CA ALA A 9 10.52 8.80 -14.27
C ALA A 9 10.59 8.02 -15.60
N ASP A 10 10.87 6.72 -15.53
CA ASP A 10 11.06 5.83 -16.68
C ASP A 10 9.94 4.76 -16.79
N ALA A 11 8.88 4.88 -15.97
CA ALA A 11 7.70 4.02 -16.08
C ALA A 11 6.89 4.38 -17.33
N GLU A 12 6.39 3.38 -18.08
CA GLU A 12 5.47 3.59 -19.22
C GLU A 12 4.02 3.78 -18.76
N PHE A 13 3.65 3.23 -17.59
CA PHE A 13 2.32 3.41 -17.00
C PHE A 13 2.39 3.64 -15.49
N ILE A 14 1.66 4.63 -14.99
CA ILE A 14 1.57 4.95 -13.57
C ILE A 14 0.12 4.81 -13.13
N LEU A 15 -0.13 3.90 -12.19
CA LEU A 15 -1.40 3.78 -11.49
C LEU A 15 -1.26 4.39 -10.09
N ALA A 16 -1.67 5.65 -9.93
CA ALA A 16 -1.63 6.37 -8.67
C ALA A 16 -2.97 6.20 -7.92
N THR A 17 -2.98 5.48 -6.81
CA THR A 17 -4.20 5.15 -6.06
C THR A 17 -4.16 5.68 -4.62
N GLY A 18 -5.20 6.39 -4.20
CA GLY A 18 -5.31 6.92 -2.84
C GLY A 18 -4.10 7.77 -2.44
N THR A 19 -3.59 8.59 -3.37
CA THR A 19 -2.42 9.45 -3.16
C THR A 19 -2.59 10.81 -3.80
N ASN A 20 -2.19 11.86 -3.07
CA ASN A 20 -2.05 13.21 -3.59
C ASN A 20 -0.56 13.56 -3.71
N THR A 21 0.13 12.89 -4.62
CA THR A 21 1.60 12.87 -4.68
C THR A 21 2.22 14.26 -4.88
N THR A 22 1.57 15.16 -5.63
CA THR A 22 2.11 16.52 -5.88
C THR A 22 2.15 17.38 -4.63
N GLU A 23 1.21 17.19 -3.70
CA GLU A 23 1.21 17.88 -2.41
C GLU A 23 2.01 17.15 -1.33
N ALA A 24 1.77 15.85 -1.17
CA ALA A 24 2.35 15.06 -0.08
C ALA A 24 3.83 14.71 -0.33
N HIS A 25 4.23 14.54 -1.59
CA HIS A 25 5.58 14.13 -1.99
C HIS A 25 6.06 14.90 -3.22
N PRO A 26 6.25 16.24 -3.16
CA PRO A 26 6.48 17.06 -4.36
C PRO A 26 7.66 16.58 -5.23
N VAL A 27 8.72 16.06 -4.61
CA VAL A 27 9.88 15.48 -5.33
C VAL A 27 9.52 14.22 -6.10
N ILE A 28 8.63 13.38 -5.57
CA ILE A 28 8.09 12.21 -6.29
C ILE A 28 7.14 12.68 -7.39
N GLY A 29 6.31 13.70 -7.13
CA GLY A 29 5.46 14.34 -8.13
C GLY A 29 6.25 14.86 -9.34
N ILE A 30 7.48 15.37 -9.13
CA ILE A 30 8.39 15.74 -10.22
C ILE A 30 8.78 14.52 -11.08
N GLN A 31 9.02 13.35 -10.48
CA GLN A 31 9.34 12.13 -11.24
C GLN A 31 8.14 11.66 -12.06
N VAL A 32 6.93 11.72 -11.50
CA VAL A 32 5.70 11.41 -12.26
C VAL A 32 5.54 12.37 -13.44
N LYS A 33 5.72 13.68 -13.24
CA LYS A 33 5.67 14.68 -14.33
C LYS A 33 6.77 14.46 -15.38
N LYS A 34 7.92 13.91 -15.02
CA LYS A 34 8.96 13.52 -15.99
C LYS A 34 8.54 12.29 -16.80
N ALA A 35 7.98 11.27 -16.16
CA ALA A 35 7.44 10.10 -16.86
C ALA A 35 6.39 10.51 -17.91
N LEU A 36 5.46 11.39 -17.52
CA LEU A 36 4.47 11.95 -18.44
C LEU A 36 5.10 12.66 -19.65
N ARG A 37 6.18 13.44 -19.44
CA ARG A 37 6.92 14.08 -20.54
C ARG A 37 7.66 13.07 -21.43
N ASN A 38 8.01 11.91 -20.88
CA ASN A 38 8.60 10.79 -21.62
C ASN A 38 7.55 9.93 -22.33
N GLY A 39 6.26 10.27 -22.22
CA GLY A 39 5.16 9.57 -22.90
C GLY A 39 4.47 8.50 -22.05
N ALA A 40 4.70 8.47 -20.74
CA ALA A 40 3.99 7.57 -19.84
C ALA A 40 2.50 7.93 -19.76
N SER A 41 1.64 6.92 -19.56
CA SER A 41 0.23 7.14 -19.22
C SER A 41 0.04 7.18 -17.70
N LEU A 42 -0.88 8.03 -17.23
CA LEU A 42 -1.24 8.17 -15.82
C LEU A 42 -2.72 7.89 -15.60
N ALA A 43 -3.00 6.90 -14.76
CA ALA A 43 -4.31 6.66 -14.18
C ALA A 43 -4.31 7.04 -12.69
N VAL A 44 -5.24 7.90 -12.28
CA VAL A 44 -5.40 8.35 -10.90
C VAL A 44 -6.71 7.82 -10.33
N VAL A 45 -6.61 7.05 -9.25
CA VAL A 45 -7.75 6.57 -8.45
C VAL A 45 -7.84 7.41 -7.18
N ASP A 46 -8.71 8.43 -7.19
CA ASP A 46 -9.01 9.26 -6.03
C ASP A 46 -10.46 9.78 -6.18
N PRO A 47 -11.31 9.74 -5.12
CA PRO A 47 -12.64 10.33 -5.15
C PRO A 47 -12.64 11.85 -5.40
N ARG A 48 -11.51 12.52 -5.20
CA ARG A 48 -11.33 13.97 -5.39
C ARG A 48 -10.58 14.25 -6.70
N LYS A 49 -10.77 15.47 -7.21
CA LYS A 49 -10.00 16.01 -8.35
C LYS A 49 -8.75 16.70 -7.81
N THR A 50 -7.67 15.94 -7.62
CA THR A 50 -6.36 16.46 -7.21
C THR A 50 -5.59 17.01 -8.41
N GLU A 51 -4.50 17.74 -8.21
CA GLU A 51 -3.62 18.19 -9.31
C GLU A 51 -3.11 17.01 -10.14
N MET A 52 -2.82 15.87 -9.50
CA MET A 52 -2.46 14.63 -10.21
C MET A 52 -3.60 14.15 -11.13
N ALA A 53 -4.85 14.24 -10.66
CA ALA A 53 -6.01 13.85 -11.46
C ALA A 53 -6.25 14.80 -12.65
N GLU A 54 -5.94 16.09 -12.50
CA GLU A 54 -6.07 17.08 -13.58
C GLU A 54 -5.10 16.83 -14.75
N ILE A 55 -3.94 16.24 -14.48
CA ILE A 55 -2.92 15.91 -15.48
C ILE A 55 -2.95 14.43 -15.92
N ALA A 56 -3.91 13.65 -15.43
CA ALA A 56 -4.04 12.23 -15.72
C ALA A 56 -4.76 11.99 -17.05
N ASP A 57 -4.36 10.94 -17.77
CA ASP A 57 -5.12 10.42 -18.91
C ASP A 57 -6.46 9.83 -18.44
N TYR A 58 -6.44 9.19 -17.27
CA TYR A 58 -7.61 8.57 -16.65
C TYR A 58 -7.78 9.01 -15.20
N HIS A 59 -8.89 9.71 -14.90
CA HIS A 59 -9.31 9.96 -13.52
C HIS A 59 -10.45 9.01 -13.13
N LEU A 60 -10.13 8.02 -12.30
CA LEU A 60 -11.06 7.04 -11.78
C LEU A 60 -11.63 7.57 -10.45
N GLN A 61 -12.68 8.38 -10.58
CA GLN A 61 -13.35 9.01 -9.44
C GLN A 61 -14.25 8.02 -8.69
N ILE A 62 -13.64 7.10 -7.94
CA ILE A 62 -14.34 6.05 -7.20
C ILE A 62 -15.20 6.60 -6.06
N LYS A 63 -16.25 5.85 -5.66
CA LYS A 63 -16.88 6.01 -4.34
C LYS A 63 -15.89 5.56 -3.25
N SER A 64 -15.77 6.33 -2.17
CA SER A 64 -14.84 6.03 -1.08
C SER A 64 -15.08 4.63 -0.50
N GLY A 65 -14.01 3.84 -0.34
CA GLY A 65 -14.06 2.48 0.18
C GLY A 65 -14.41 1.39 -0.85
N SER A 66 -14.43 1.71 -2.15
CA SER A 66 -14.71 0.74 -3.23
C SER A 66 -13.45 0.19 -3.92
N ASP A 67 -12.27 0.41 -3.36
CA ASP A 67 -10.96 0.10 -3.93
C ASP A 67 -10.79 -1.38 -4.32
N ILE A 68 -11.18 -2.31 -3.44
CA ILE A 68 -11.11 -3.76 -3.71
C ILE A 68 -11.94 -4.13 -4.94
N ALA A 69 -13.14 -3.54 -5.08
CA ALA A 69 -13.99 -3.81 -6.23
C ALA A 69 -13.33 -3.32 -7.52
N LEU A 70 -12.71 -2.13 -7.50
CA LEU A 70 -11.96 -1.62 -8.65
C LEU A 70 -10.80 -2.54 -9.02
N PHE A 71 -9.92 -2.88 -8.08
CA PHE A 71 -8.76 -3.74 -8.36
C PHE A 71 -9.17 -5.13 -8.86
N ASN A 72 -10.22 -5.72 -8.29
CA ASN A 72 -10.75 -6.98 -8.78
C ASN A 72 -11.36 -6.84 -10.18
N GLY A 73 -11.96 -5.70 -10.51
CA GLY A 73 -12.42 -5.37 -11.86
C GLY A 73 -11.30 -5.28 -12.88
N LEU A 74 -10.21 -4.60 -12.52
CA LEU A 74 -9.01 -4.54 -13.35
C LEU A 74 -8.45 -5.95 -13.58
N ALA A 75 -8.29 -6.74 -12.52
CA ALA A 75 -7.82 -8.12 -12.62
C ALA A 75 -8.75 -9.02 -13.46
N ASN A 76 -10.07 -8.84 -13.33
CA ASN A 76 -11.06 -9.56 -14.12
C ASN A 76 -10.86 -9.32 -15.62
N VAL A 77 -10.71 -8.06 -16.04
CA VAL A 77 -10.44 -7.72 -17.45
C VAL A 77 -9.14 -8.36 -17.93
N VAL A 78 -8.06 -8.20 -17.16
CA VAL A 78 -6.74 -8.76 -17.51
C VAL A 78 -6.80 -10.27 -17.69
N ILE A 79 -7.55 -10.98 -16.84
CA ILE A 79 -7.72 -12.44 -16.95
C ILE A 79 -8.62 -12.82 -18.13
N ALA A 80 -9.77 -12.14 -18.28
CA ALA A 80 -10.76 -12.44 -19.31
C ALA A 80 -10.22 -12.22 -20.73
N GLU A 81 -9.33 -11.24 -20.90
CA GLU A 81 -8.68 -10.92 -22.17
C GLU A 81 -7.31 -11.63 -22.35
N GLU A 82 -6.94 -12.53 -21.43
CA GLU A 82 -5.65 -13.25 -21.43
C GLU A 82 -4.40 -12.35 -21.48
N LEU A 83 -4.48 -11.15 -20.88
CA LEU A 83 -3.39 -10.16 -20.85
C LEU A 83 -2.42 -10.34 -19.67
N TRP A 84 -2.67 -11.30 -18.79
CA TRP A 84 -1.79 -11.59 -17.65
C TRP A 84 -0.49 -12.27 -18.08
N ASN A 85 0.55 -12.08 -17.27
CA ASN A 85 1.86 -12.68 -17.53
C ASN A 85 1.86 -14.15 -17.08
N LYS A 86 1.58 -15.06 -18.03
CA LYS A 86 1.44 -16.51 -17.75
C LYS A 86 2.68 -17.12 -17.12
N GLU A 87 3.85 -16.81 -17.65
CA GLU A 87 5.12 -17.31 -17.15
C GLU A 87 5.41 -16.82 -15.72
N PHE A 88 5.22 -15.53 -15.46
CA PHE A 88 5.44 -14.97 -14.12
C PHE A 88 4.49 -15.59 -13.10
N VAL A 89 3.20 -15.70 -13.44
CA VAL A 89 2.21 -16.29 -12.54
C VAL A 89 2.53 -17.75 -12.23
N GLU A 90 2.90 -18.56 -13.23
CA GLU A 90 3.28 -19.96 -13.02
C GLU A 90 4.55 -20.13 -12.18
N GLN A 91 5.56 -19.29 -12.39
CA GLN A 91 6.88 -19.46 -11.76
C GLN A 91 7.04 -18.73 -10.41
N ARG A 92 6.30 -17.66 -10.18
CA ARG A 92 6.56 -16.71 -9.07
C ARG A 92 5.35 -16.45 -8.18
N THR A 93 4.22 -17.08 -8.45
CA THR A 93 2.99 -16.91 -7.66
C THR A 93 2.38 -18.26 -7.29
N GLU A 94 1.37 -18.21 -6.43
CA GLU A 94 0.59 -19.37 -5.98
C GLU A 94 -0.90 -19.01 -5.98
N GLU A 95 -1.78 -20.01 -5.88
CA GLU A 95 -3.23 -19.83 -5.72
C GLU A 95 -3.93 -19.04 -6.86
N PHE A 96 -3.37 -19.02 -8.07
CA PHE A 96 -3.93 -18.29 -9.22
C PHE A 96 -5.36 -18.71 -9.56
N GLU A 97 -5.68 -20.02 -9.56
CA GLU A 97 -7.02 -20.50 -9.90
C GLU A 97 -8.06 -20.06 -8.85
N ALA A 98 -7.70 -20.04 -7.57
CA ALA A 98 -8.55 -19.52 -6.51
C ALA A 98 -8.78 -18.01 -6.67
N PHE A 99 -7.73 -17.26 -6.99
CA PHE A 99 -7.83 -15.82 -7.29
C PHE A 99 -8.72 -15.54 -8.51
N LYS A 100 -8.50 -16.26 -9.61
CA LYS A 100 -9.30 -16.18 -10.84
C LYS A 100 -10.79 -16.44 -10.57
N ALA A 101 -11.11 -17.48 -9.80
CA ALA A 101 -12.48 -17.76 -9.39
C ALA A 101 -13.07 -16.64 -8.53
N ALA A 102 -12.28 -16.07 -7.60
CA ALA A 102 -12.72 -14.98 -6.73
C ALA A 102 -13.04 -13.69 -7.52
N VAL A 103 -12.23 -13.36 -8.53
CA VAL A 103 -12.42 -12.14 -9.33
C VAL A 103 -13.42 -12.30 -10.48
N ALA A 104 -13.85 -13.53 -10.82
CA ALA A 104 -14.74 -13.80 -11.95
C ALA A 104 -16.06 -13.02 -11.92
N LYS A 105 -16.62 -12.78 -10.71
CA LYS A 105 -17.86 -11.99 -10.54
C LYS A 105 -17.68 -10.48 -10.73
N TYR A 106 -16.45 -9.97 -10.70
CA TYR A 106 -16.15 -8.54 -10.76
C TYR A 106 -16.01 -8.09 -12.22
N THR A 107 -17.03 -8.33 -13.05
CA THR A 107 -17.04 -7.78 -14.41
C THR A 107 -17.03 -6.25 -14.36
N PRO A 108 -16.52 -5.56 -15.39
CA PRO A 108 -16.51 -4.10 -15.43
C PRO A 108 -17.87 -3.46 -15.12
N GLU A 109 -18.96 -4.04 -15.64
CA GLU A 109 -20.33 -3.56 -15.42
C GLU A 109 -20.80 -3.76 -13.97
N TYR A 110 -20.41 -4.87 -13.33
CA TYR A 110 -20.68 -5.08 -11.90
C TYR A 110 -19.90 -4.08 -11.03
N VAL A 111 -18.63 -3.86 -11.38
CA VAL A 111 -17.74 -2.94 -10.67
C VAL A 111 -18.14 -1.49 -10.84
N GLU A 112 -18.67 -1.10 -12.00
CA GLU A 112 -19.26 0.23 -12.23
C GLU A 112 -20.38 0.54 -11.24
N GLY A 113 -21.28 -0.42 -10.97
CA GLY A 113 -22.35 -0.24 -9.99
C GLY A 113 -21.84 0.07 -8.57
N ILE A 114 -20.73 -0.55 -8.17
CA ILE A 114 -20.10 -0.37 -6.86
C ILE A 114 -19.29 0.94 -6.83
N THR A 115 -18.36 1.09 -7.76
CA THR A 115 -17.33 2.14 -7.74
C THR A 115 -17.82 3.46 -8.30
N GLY A 116 -18.79 3.44 -9.22
CA GLY A 116 -19.19 4.59 -10.03
C GLY A 116 -18.24 4.92 -11.20
N VAL A 117 -17.19 4.12 -11.41
CA VAL A 117 -16.27 4.28 -12.54
C VAL A 117 -16.86 3.57 -13.76
N PRO A 118 -16.97 4.23 -14.94
CA PRO A 118 -17.53 3.61 -16.14
C PRO A 118 -16.77 2.35 -16.54
N ALA A 119 -17.50 1.29 -16.92
CA ALA A 119 -16.93 0.00 -17.32
C ALA A 119 -15.85 0.11 -18.41
N GLU A 120 -16.04 1.00 -19.39
CA GLU A 120 -15.06 1.19 -20.47
C GLU A 120 -13.73 1.78 -19.96
N ILE A 121 -13.76 2.70 -19.00
CA ILE A 121 -12.54 3.25 -18.39
C ILE A 121 -11.81 2.16 -17.59
N ILE A 122 -12.55 1.29 -16.88
CA ILE A 122 -11.96 0.13 -16.18
C ILE A 122 -11.24 -0.77 -17.19
N LYS A 123 -11.85 -1.06 -18.35
CA LYS A 123 -11.24 -1.88 -19.41
C LYS A 123 -9.99 -1.22 -19.99
N GLU A 124 -10.05 0.08 -20.29
CA GLU A 124 -8.91 0.84 -20.85
C GLU A 124 -7.72 0.86 -19.89
N VAL A 125 -7.94 1.16 -18.61
CA VAL A 125 -6.87 1.16 -17.59
C VAL A 125 -6.31 -0.24 -17.36
N ALA A 126 -7.16 -1.27 -17.31
CA ALA A 126 -6.70 -2.65 -17.15
C ALA A 126 -5.78 -3.09 -18.29
N ARG A 127 -6.17 -2.79 -19.54
CA ARG A 127 -5.37 -3.07 -20.74
C ARG A 127 -4.06 -2.30 -20.73
N GLY A 128 -4.12 -0.99 -20.48
CA GLY A 128 -2.93 -0.12 -20.42
C GLY A 128 -1.92 -0.58 -19.38
N TYR A 129 -2.38 -0.88 -18.15
CA TYR A 129 -1.52 -1.37 -17.08
C TYR A 129 -0.89 -2.73 -17.39
N ALA A 130 -1.66 -3.69 -17.94
CA ALA A 130 -1.17 -5.03 -18.23
C ALA A 130 -0.20 -5.06 -19.42
N GLN A 131 -0.42 -4.23 -20.44
CA GLN A 131 0.37 -4.21 -21.67
C GLN A 131 1.63 -3.33 -21.61
N ALA A 132 1.71 -2.41 -20.65
CA ALA A 132 2.88 -1.55 -20.46
C ALA A 132 4.13 -2.36 -20.11
N LYS A 133 5.27 -2.05 -20.76
CA LYS A 133 6.53 -2.74 -20.49
C LYS A 133 7.02 -2.50 -19.07
N SER A 134 6.74 -1.33 -18.50
CA SER A 134 7.00 -0.97 -17.11
C SER A 134 5.79 -0.21 -16.54
N ALA A 135 5.13 -0.81 -15.55
CA ALA A 135 3.99 -0.20 -14.87
C ALA A 135 4.20 -0.18 -13.37
N THR A 136 4.02 0.99 -12.75
CA THR A 136 4.19 1.18 -11.31
C THR A 136 2.86 1.56 -10.65
N ILE A 137 2.58 0.95 -9.50
CA ILE A 137 1.50 1.39 -8.61
C ILE A 137 2.09 2.30 -7.54
N LEU A 138 1.61 3.54 -7.46
CA LEU A 138 1.92 4.46 -6.37
C LEU A 138 0.71 4.52 -5.44
N TYR A 139 0.91 4.25 -4.15
CA TYR A 139 -0.21 4.29 -3.20
C TYR A 139 0.15 4.90 -1.85
N THR A 140 -0.86 5.45 -1.16
CA THR A 140 -0.70 5.98 0.20
C THR A 140 -1.92 5.74 1.08
N MET A 141 -2.21 6.70 1.95
CA MET A 141 -3.23 6.62 2.99
C MET A 141 -4.65 6.46 2.47
N GLY A 142 -4.94 6.90 1.24
CA GLY A 142 -6.26 6.74 0.64
C GLY A 142 -6.68 5.29 0.40
N ILE A 143 -5.75 4.33 0.51
CA ILE A 143 -6.10 2.90 0.56
C ILE A 143 -5.74 2.22 1.87
N THR A 144 -4.79 2.74 2.65
CA THR A 144 -4.35 2.09 3.90
C THR A 144 -5.16 2.51 5.13
N GLN A 145 -5.71 3.73 5.18
CA GLN A 145 -6.50 4.23 6.32
C GLN A 145 -7.99 3.85 6.20
N HIS A 146 -8.24 2.59 5.87
CA HIS A 146 -9.56 1.98 5.83
C HIS A 146 -9.56 0.74 6.73
N ILE A 147 -10.74 0.35 7.24
CA ILE A 147 -10.89 -0.91 8.01
C ILE A 147 -10.39 -2.14 7.23
N CYS A 148 -10.42 -2.07 5.89
CA CYS A 148 -9.94 -3.09 4.98
C CYS A 148 -8.59 -2.76 4.34
N GLY A 149 -7.81 -1.84 4.92
CA GLY A 149 -6.59 -1.29 4.29
C GLY A 149 -5.57 -2.34 3.89
N THR A 150 -5.36 -3.37 4.71
CA THR A 150 -4.50 -4.52 4.36
C THR A 150 -4.99 -5.22 3.08
N HIS A 151 -6.31 -5.45 2.98
CA HIS A 151 -6.91 -6.11 1.81
C HIS A 151 -6.88 -5.20 0.56
N ASN A 152 -6.99 -3.88 0.72
CA ASN A 152 -6.79 -2.95 -0.39
C ASN A 152 -5.37 -3.09 -0.99
N VAL A 153 -4.36 -3.12 -0.13
CA VAL A 153 -2.96 -3.30 -0.56
C VAL A 153 -2.75 -4.67 -1.20
N PHE A 154 -3.36 -5.74 -0.66
CA PHE A 154 -3.30 -7.06 -1.28
C PHE A 154 -3.93 -7.08 -2.68
N SER A 155 -5.06 -6.42 -2.89
CA SER A 155 -5.69 -6.35 -4.22
C SER A 155 -4.81 -5.61 -5.24
N ALA A 156 -4.13 -4.53 -4.84
CA ALA A 156 -3.16 -3.85 -5.69
C ALA A 156 -1.93 -4.74 -5.99
N ALA A 157 -1.42 -5.46 -4.99
CA ALA A 157 -0.30 -6.39 -5.15
C ALA A 157 -0.67 -7.56 -6.08
N ASN A 158 -1.87 -8.11 -5.96
CA ASN A 158 -2.38 -9.17 -6.82
C ASN A 158 -2.43 -8.73 -8.28
N LEU A 159 -2.89 -7.51 -8.57
CA LEU A 159 -2.86 -6.96 -9.93
C LEU A 159 -1.43 -6.82 -10.46
N ALA A 160 -0.50 -6.33 -9.64
CA ALA A 160 0.91 -6.20 -10.03
C ALA A 160 1.56 -7.57 -10.32
N MET A 161 1.29 -8.58 -9.49
CA MET A 161 1.78 -9.95 -9.70
C MET A 161 1.13 -10.59 -10.94
N LEU A 162 -0.18 -10.43 -11.13
CA LEU A 162 -0.91 -10.92 -12.30
C LEU A 162 -0.31 -10.41 -13.61
N CYS A 163 0.12 -9.14 -13.63
CA CYS A 163 0.72 -8.51 -14.81
C CYS A 163 2.25 -8.67 -14.89
N GLY A 164 2.89 -9.38 -13.94
CA GLY A 164 4.35 -9.51 -13.88
C GLY A 164 5.09 -8.17 -13.75
N GLN A 165 4.50 -7.22 -13.03
CA GLN A 165 5.04 -5.88 -12.80
C GLN A 165 5.90 -5.81 -11.51
N ILE A 166 6.38 -6.94 -11.01
CA ILE A 166 7.21 -7.04 -9.79
C ILE A 166 8.58 -7.64 -10.16
N GLY A 167 9.65 -7.14 -9.53
CA GLY A 167 11.01 -7.64 -9.75
C GLY A 167 11.66 -7.16 -11.05
N LYS A 168 11.16 -6.06 -11.63
CA LYS A 168 11.69 -5.42 -12.82
C LYS A 168 11.77 -3.89 -12.62
N GLU A 169 12.63 -3.24 -13.38
CA GLU A 169 12.85 -1.79 -13.31
C GLU A 169 11.59 -0.98 -13.63
N SER A 170 11.46 0.21 -13.03
CA SER A 170 10.40 1.19 -13.32
C SER A 170 8.98 0.67 -13.17
N SER A 171 8.81 -0.33 -12.30
CA SER A 171 7.55 -1.00 -12.06
C SER A 171 7.26 -1.09 -10.57
N GLY A 172 6.55 -2.12 -10.14
CA GLY A 172 6.42 -2.45 -8.73
C GLY A 172 5.17 -1.88 -8.06
N ILE A 173 5.08 -2.20 -6.78
CA ILE A 173 4.11 -1.61 -5.86
C ILE A 173 4.85 -0.74 -4.84
N ASN A 174 4.51 0.55 -4.83
CA ASN A 174 5.32 1.58 -4.18
C ASN A 174 4.47 2.40 -3.19
N PRO A 175 4.44 2.00 -1.90
CA PRO A 175 3.86 2.82 -0.84
C PRO A 175 4.69 4.09 -0.66
N LEU A 176 4.08 5.26 -0.87
CA LEU A 176 4.75 6.54 -0.61
C LEU A 176 4.58 6.87 0.88
N ARG A 177 5.58 6.49 1.67
CA ARG A 177 5.61 6.74 3.11
C ARG A 177 5.67 8.26 3.39
N GLY A 178 4.99 8.69 4.45
CA GLY A 178 4.82 10.12 4.76
C GLY A 178 6.02 10.74 5.48
N GLN A 179 6.23 10.36 6.74
CA GLN A 179 7.27 10.95 7.59
C GLN A 179 8.69 10.57 7.11
N ASN A 180 9.63 11.50 7.24
CA ASN A 180 10.99 11.38 6.70
C ASN A 180 11.73 10.08 7.07
N ASN A 181 11.50 9.55 8.27
CA ASN A 181 12.21 8.41 8.81
C ASN A 181 11.27 7.29 9.27
N VAL A 182 10.01 7.24 8.82
CA VAL A 182 9.14 6.09 9.15
C VAL A 182 9.70 4.79 8.57
N GLN A 183 10.45 4.86 7.46
CA GLN A 183 11.20 3.70 6.96
C GLN A 183 12.28 3.28 7.94
N GLY A 184 13.19 4.19 8.30
CA GLY A 184 14.28 3.88 9.22
C GLY A 184 13.82 3.48 10.63
N ALA A 185 12.75 4.08 11.16
CA ALA A 185 12.19 3.69 12.45
C ALA A 185 11.71 2.23 12.44
N CYS A 186 10.96 1.84 11.39
CA CYS A 186 10.59 0.44 11.19
C CYS A 186 11.81 -0.46 11.03
N ASP A 187 12.80 -0.03 10.23
CA ASP A 187 14.04 -0.78 10.01
C ASP A 187 14.81 -0.98 11.33
N MET A 188 14.73 -0.04 12.26
CA MET A 188 15.39 -0.13 13.57
C MET A 188 14.63 -0.97 14.59
N GLY A 189 13.44 -1.48 14.25
CA GLY A 189 12.63 -2.28 15.16
C GLY A 189 11.77 -1.45 16.11
N ALA A 190 11.43 -0.19 15.75
CA ALA A 190 10.39 0.58 16.44
C ALA A 190 8.99 0.04 16.10
N LEU A 191 8.82 -1.28 16.19
CA LEU A 191 7.62 -2.05 15.91
C LEU A 191 7.51 -3.14 16.98
N PRO A 192 6.30 -3.39 17.53
CA PRO A 192 6.15 -4.31 18.66
C PRO A 192 6.45 -5.79 18.31
N VAL A 193 6.58 -6.12 17.03
CA VAL A 193 6.69 -7.48 16.50
C VAL A 193 8.08 -7.85 15.98
N PHE A 194 8.98 -6.87 15.80
CA PHE A 194 10.27 -7.06 15.15
C PHE A 194 11.41 -6.43 15.94
N TYR A 195 12.56 -7.09 15.93
CA TYR A 195 13.85 -6.43 16.14
C TYR A 195 14.27 -5.66 14.88
N THR A 196 15.43 -4.99 14.96
CA THR A 196 16.08 -4.34 13.82
C THR A 196 16.17 -5.27 12.59
N ALA A 197 15.96 -4.70 11.42
CA ALA A 197 15.92 -5.36 10.11
C ALA A 197 14.81 -6.42 9.98
N TYR A 198 13.61 -6.14 10.51
CA TYR A 198 12.41 -6.95 10.35
C TYR A 198 12.54 -8.40 10.85
N GLN A 199 13.32 -8.61 11.91
CA GLN A 199 13.55 -9.93 12.49
C GLN A 199 12.48 -10.24 13.54
N PRO A 200 11.58 -11.22 13.35
CA PRO A 200 10.45 -11.42 14.26
C PRO A 200 10.90 -11.82 15.66
N VAL A 201 10.28 -11.21 16.68
CA VAL A 201 10.59 -11.47 18.10
C VAL A 201 10.20 -12.89 18.55
N GLY A 202 9.21 -13.48 17.89
CA GLY A 202 8.75 -14.85 18.17
C GLY A 202 9.74 -15.94 17.73
N VAL A 203 10.74 -15.60 16.91
CA VAL A 203 11.75 -16.57 16.42
C VAL A 203 12.87 -16.69 17.45
N GLU A 204 13.02 -17.89 18.02
CA GLU A 204 14.00 -18.19 19.07
C GLU A 204 15.43 -17.82 18.69
N ALA A 205 15.87 -18.15 17.46
CA ALA A 205 17.21 -17.85 16.97
C ALA A 205 17.50 -16.33 16.95
N ASN A 206 16.51 -15.50 16.58
CA ASN A 206 16.66 -14.05 16.61
C ASN A 206 16.79 -13.55 18.05
N ARG A 207 15.90 -14.04 18.92
CA ARG A 207 15.86 -13.68 20.33
C ARG A 207 17.18 -14.01 21.05
N ALA A 208 17.73 -15.21 20.83
CA ALA A 208 19.01 -15.63 21.39
C ALA A 208 20.16 -14.72 20.93
N LYS A 209 20.22 -14.42 19.62
CA LYS A 209 21.23 -13.52 19.05
C LYS A 209 21.21 -12.13 19.68
N PHE A 210 20.03 -11.52 19.84
CA PHE A 210 19.91 -10.19 20.45
C PHE A 210 20.18 -10.22 21.97
N ALA A 211 19.74 -11.27 22.66
CA ALA A 211 20.02 -11.44 24.09
C ALA A 211 21.53 -11.53 24.38
N GLU A 212 22.25 -12.33 23.58
CA GLU A 212 23.71 -12.44 23.64
C GLU A 212 24.38 -11.09 23.36
N PHE A 213 24.01 -10.43 22.25
CA PHE A 213 24.61 -9.16 21.84
C PHE A 213 24.41 -8.04 22.88
N TRP A 214 23.25 -8.00 23.55
CA TRP A 214 22.95 -7.02 24.59
C TRP A 214 23.39 -7.44 26.00
N GLY A 215 23.96 -8.64 26.17
CA GLY A 215 24.41 -9.12 27.46
C GLY A 215 23.28 -9.36 28.46
N VAL A 216 22.07 -9.71 27.98
CA VAL A 216 20.92 -10.04 28.82
C VAL A 216 20.62 -11.54 28.78
N LYS A 217 20.05 -12.08 29.85
CA LYS A 217 19.76 -13.51 29.96
C LYS A 217 18.68 -13.97 28.97
N GLU A 218 17.62 -13.19 28.84
CA GLU A 218 16.46 -13.49 28.01
C GLU A 218 15.78 -12.20 27.56
N LEU A 219 15.03 -12.31 26.46
CA LEU A 219 14.16 -11.26 25.93
C LEU A 219 12.72 -11.81 25.84
N PRO A 220 11.70 -10.94 25.76
CA PRO A 220 10.32 -11.38 25.58
C PRO A 220 10.14 -12.18 24.27
N ASP A 221 9.31 -13.22 24.32
CA ASP A 221 9.02 -14.11 23.18
C ASP A 221 7.69 -13.77 22.46
N LYS A 222 6.96 -12.76 22.97
CA LYS A 222 5.67 -12.31 22.44
C LYS A 222 5.77 -10.89 21.90
N PRO A 223 5.03 -10.57 20.83
CA PRO A 223 4.83 -9.20 20.39
C PRO A 223 4.33 -8.29 21.52
N GLY A 224 4.79 -7.04 21.50
CA GLY A 224 4.22 -5.97 22.30
C GLY A 224 2.85 -5.50 21.77
N LEU A 225 2.28 -4.50 22.44
CA LEU A 225 1.05 -3.84 22.01
C LEU A 225 1.33 -2.82 20.90
N THR A 226 0.38 -2.65 19.99
CA THR A 226 0.33 -1.55 19.02
C THR A 226 -0.07 -0.24 19.71
N VAL A 227 0.18 0.92 19.07
CA VAL A 227 -0.14 2.23 19.67
C VAL A 227 -1.62 2.35 20.08
N GLY A 228 -2.56 1.87 19.26
CA GLY A 228 -3.99 1.87 19.61
C GLY A 228 -4.30 1.00 20.83
N GLU A 229 -3.70 -0.19 20.93
CA GLU A 229 -3.84 -1.05 22.10
C GLU A 229 -3.16 -0.47 23.35
N ILE A 230 -2.08 0.30 23.17
CA ILE A 230 -1.39 1.00 24.25
C ILE A 230 -2.32 2.07 24.85
N ILE A 231 -2.94 2.91 24.01
CA ILE A 231 -3.88 3.95 24.46
C ILE A 231 -5.09 3.31 25.16
N GLU A 232 -5.68 2.26 24.58
CA GLU A 232 -6.80 1.51 25.20
C GLU A 232 -6.44 0.94 26.59
N ALA A 233 -5.16 0.57 26.77
CA ALA A 233 -4.64 -0.04 27.99
C ALA A 233 -4.03 0.96 28.99
N ALA A 234 -3.85 2.23 28.62
CA ALA A 234 -3.38 3.30 29.49
C ALA A 234 -4.37 3.54 30.64
N GLY A 235 -3.88 3.95 31.80
CA GLY A 235 -4.68 4.03 33.04
C GLY A 235 -5.10 2.67 33.62
N LYS A 236 -5.13 1.60 32.82
CA LYS A 236 -5.53 0.24 33.21
C LYS A 236 -4.31 -0.65 33.45
N LYS A 237 -3.80 -1.29 32.39
CA LYS A 237 -2.68 -2.23 32.45
C LYS A 237 -1.34 -1.53 32.24
N ILE A 238 -1.33 -0.44 31.48
CA ILE A 238 -0.17 0.42 31.28
C ILE A 238 -0.28 1.59 32.25
N LYS A 239 0.76 1.75 33.08
CA LYS A 239 0.84 2.80 34.12
C LYS A 239 1.89 3.87 33.82
N ALA A 240 2.70 3.66 32.78
CA ALA A 240 3.74 4.57 32.37
C ALA A 240 3.90 4.50 30.85
N LEU A 241 4.06 5.66 30.23
CA LEU A 241 4.24 5.84 28.80
C LEU A 241 5.46 6.74 28.58
N TYR A 242 6.37 6.30 27.72
CA TYR A 242 7.46 7.15 27.25
C TYR A 242 7.23 7.49 25.78
N ILE A 243 6.64 8.66 25.54
CA ILE A 243 6.35 9.18 24.21
C ILE A 243 7.53 10.02 23.73
N MET A 244 8.13 9.65 22.61
CA MET A 244 9.30 10.33 22.04
C MET A 244 9.00 10.81 20.63
N GLY A 245 8.93 12.12 20.44
CA GLY A 245 8.79 12.74 19.11
C GLY A 245 7.40 12.57 18.46
N GLU A 246 6.36 12.27 19.25
CA GLU A 246 4.98 12.11 18.79
C GLU A 246 4.00 12.96 19.63
N ASN A 247 2.81 13.21 19.08
CA ASN A 247 1.73 13.95 19.74
C ASN A 247 0.38 13.25 19.53
N PRO A 248 0.10 12.15 20.27
CA PRO A 248 -1.07 11.31 20.03
C PRO A 248 -2.39 12.07 20.22
N VAL A 249 -2.45 13.05 21.14
CA VAL A 249 -3.66 13.87 21.34
C VAL A 249 -4.08 14.62 20.06
N LEU A 250 -3.11 14.98 19.21
CA LEU A 250 -3.37 15.68 17.95
C LEU A 250 -3.50 14.73 16.76
N SER A 251 -2.70 13.65 16.72
CA SER A 251 -2.53 12.82 15.53
C SER A 251 -3.36 11.53 15.52
N ASP A 252 -3.77 11.04 16.69
CA ASP A 252 -4.51 9.77 16.80
C ASP A 252 -6.02 10.02 16.63
N PRO A 253 -6.78 9.01 16.16
CA PRO A 253 -8.23 9.13 16.08
C PRO A 253 -8.86 9.24 17.47
N ASP A 254 -9.96 10.00 17.56
CA ASP A 254 -10.68 10.25 18.81
C ASP A 254 -9.80 10.85 19.92
N ALA A 255 -9.44 12.12 19.76
CA ALA A 255 -8.63 12.86 20.72
C ALA A 255 -9.20 12.86 22.15
N ASN A 256 -10.52 12.80 22.31
CA ASN A 256 -11.14 12.75 23.64
C ASN A 256 -10.83 11.43 24.34
N HIS A 257 -10.89 10.31 23.61
CA HIS A 257 -10.48 9.01 24.12
C HIS A 257 -9.00 9.01 24.53
N VAL A 258 -8.13 9.58 23.69
CA VAL A 258 -6.69 9.68 23.98
C VAL A 258 -6.42 10.51 25.23
N VAL A 259 -7.02 11.70 25.35
CA VAL A 259 -6.85 12.56 26.54
C VAL A 259 -7.31 11.83 27.80
N HIS A 260 -8.50 11.24 27.76
CA HIS A 260 -9.02 10.48 28.90
C HIS A 260 -8.08 9.35 29.31
N ALA A 261 -7.55 8.58 28.35
CA ALA A 261 -6.64 7.48 28.61
C ALA A 261 -5.28 7.91 29.20
N LEU A 262 -4.82 9.13 28.88
CA LEU A 262 -3.55 9.68 29.38
C LEU A 262 -3.68 10.38 30.74
N GLU A 263 -4.90 10.73 31.17
CA GLU A 263 -5.17 11.36 32.47
C GLU A 263 -5.35 10.35 33.62
N GLU A 264 -5.64 9.08 33.33
CA GLU A 264 -5.79 7.97 34.29
C GLU A 264 -4.46 7.33 34.73
#